data_AF-A0A3B1DRC0-F1
#
_entry.id   AF-A0A3B1DRC0-F1
#
_cell.length_a   1.000
_cell.length_b   1.000
_cell.length_c   1.000
_cell.angle_alpha   90.00
_cell.angle_beta   90.00
_cell.angle_gamma   90.00
#
_symmetry.space_group_name_H-M   'P 1'
#
loop_
_entity.id
_entity.type
_entity.pdbx_description
1 polymer ?
#
loop_
_entity_poly.entity_id
_entity_poly.type
_entity_poly.pdbx_seq_one_letter_code
_entity_poly.pdbx_strand_id
1 'polypeptide(L)'
;MLNLRTSPSRRSLSKVYDDFFFKKEKPYGLAIVRIILPLVIFWDLSSRWVRARELFSLDGTPTPIWESYGVYNWLPLFSGGIIVAMMTALMFLLITLAIGWCTRISAIGVTLLFTYLTMTDSVSTMTKCSVIGSHVLFLLSLSHCGIVWSVDAWQKKRKYLAEHPDSRDSYEVPSVYVWQQRLVQLLIGVIYFGAALTKMHTAAFFTGDQMFHWSLTELNHENSLGEYIALVLPMVLVFAAYITIVWEVLFIFLVWGRGWGRFCMISLGLTFHLLTCLLLGLYFFPLTFAVLYCSFLDEKDIRSLSLRFRYWARGNRWAQSIQASLPQWRPRLPQIKSIPQPALFMVTLCVVVLVGIEAEHQLDPYGLRRSEGPYQLVEMNPQEVKRLFTPSQNIRRKDTIHDMSIGTVVVAQYLADPRTTFQQGEKVIVQVKFSPPHPDMAIECDLYDSQHRLVRRNSQVAERGSTRIHYGYYLDGSIEPGDYYFILKSAGEQLHSRKIAITAGNVHSPVAN
;
A
#
# COMPACT_ATOMS: atom_id res chain seq x y z
N MET A 1 -52.90 -7.14 23.46
CA MET A 1 -52.23 -6.01 24.12
C MET A 1 -50.92 -5.72 23.39
N LEU A 2 -50.93 -4.70 22.52
CA LEU A 2 -49.76 -4.21 21.80
C LEU A 2 -48.94 -3.34 22.76
N ASN A 3 -47.77 -3.82 23.18
CA ASN A 3 -46.81 -3.02 23.94
C ASN A 3 -46.33 -1.85 23.09
N LEU A 4 -46.84 -0.66 23.42
CA LEU A 4 -46.41 0.63 22.90
C LEU A 4 -44.89 0.75 23.06
N ARG A 5 -44.20 0.84 21.92
CA ARG A 5 -42.78 1.18 21.83
C ARG A 5 -42.54 2.45 22.65
N THR A 6 -41.86 2.31 23.78
CA THR A 6 -41.29 3.42 24.51
C THR A 6 -40.43 4.23 23.54
N SER A 7 -40.70 5.55 23.47
CA SER A 7 -39.95 6.44 22.62
C SER A 7 -38.45 6.34 22.98
N PRO A 8 -37.54 6.35 22.00
CA PRO A 8 -36.12 6.33 22.29
C PRO A 8 -35.80 7.60 23.07
N SER A 9 -35.56 7.47 24.38
CA SER A 9 -35.08 8.57 25.23
C SER A 9 -33.86 9.18 24.54
N ARG A 10 -33.91 10.46 24.18
CA ARG A 10 -32.79 11.17 23.55
C ARG A 10 -31.57 11.00 24.46
N ARG A 11 -30.61 10.16 24.03
CA ARG A 11 -29.33 10.05 24.75
C ARG A 11 -28.63 11.40 24.63
N SER A 12 -28.21 11.96 25.76
CA SER A 12 -27.38 13.17 25.77
C SER A 12 -26.11 12.94 24.94
N LEU A 13 -25.71 13.94 24.14
CA LEU A 13 -24.48 13.89 23.33
C LEU A 13 -23.24 13.60 24.18
N SER A 14 -23.19 14.10 25.42
CA SER A 14 -22.11 13.80 26.37
C SER A 14 -21.97 12.31 26.63
N LYS A 15 -23.09 11.61 26.82
CA LYS A 15 -23.08 10.17 27.06
C LYS A 15 -22.62 9.39 25.83
N VAL A 16 -22.97 9.85 24.63
CA VAL A 16 -22.49 9.25 23.38
C VAL A 16 -20.99 9.43 23.22
N TYR A 17 -20.47 10.62 23.54
CA TYR A 17 -19.04 10.91 23.53
C TYR A 17 -18.27 10.06 24.55
N ASP A 18 -18.77 9.97 25.78
CA ASP A 18 -18.18 9.16 26.84
C ASP A 18 -18.19 7.65 26.50
N ASP A 19 -19.30 7.15 25.96
CA ASP A 19 -19.43 5.77 25.50
C ASP A 19 -18.50 5.47 24.30
N PHE A 20 -18.14 6.47 23.49
CA PHE A 20 -17.29 6.29 22.33
C PHE A 20 -15.80 6.20 22.72
N PHE A 21 -15.29 7.20 23.46
CA PHE A 21 -13.87 7.29 23.82
C PHE A 21 -13.53 6.57 25.13
N PHE A 22 -14.40 6.64 26.14
CA PHE A 22 -14.10 6.22 27.50
C PHE A 22 -14.84 4.96 27.93
N LYS A 23 -15.32 4.18 26.96
CA LYS A 23 -15.75 2.81 27.25
C LYS A 23 -14.55 1.96 27.66
N LYS A 24 -14.73 1.14 28.70
CA LYS A 24 -13.74 0.17 29.15
C LYS A 24 -13.89 -1.14 28.38
N GLU A 25 -12.84 -1.57 27.70
CA GLU A 25 -12.77 -2.88 27.02
C GLU A 25 -11.37 -3.47 27.17
N LYS A 26 -11.24 -4.77 26.87
CA LYS A 26 -9.91 -5.40 26.72
C LYS A 26 -9.33 -5.01 25.36
N PRO A 27 -8.09 -4.48 25.29
CA PRO A 27 -7.55 -3.86 24.08
C PRO A 27 -6.99 -4.89 23.10
N TYR A 28 -7.77 -5.92 22.76
CA TYR A 28 -7.32 -7.00 21.88
C TYR A 28 -6.93 -6.50 20.49
N GLY A 29 -7.71 -5.58 19.91
CA GLY A 29 -7.40 -5.00 18.60
C GLY A 29 -6.04 -4.30 18.60
N LEU A 30 -5.77 -3.44 19.59
CA LEU A 30 -4.46 -2.79 19.75
C LEU A 30 -3.34 -3.77 20.09
N ALA A 31 -3.62 -4.85 20.83
CA ALA A 31 -2.63 -5.88 21.09
C ALA A 31 -2.18 -6.54 19.78
N ILE A 32 -3.10 -6.85 18.85
CA ILE A 32 -2.79 -7.38 17.50
C ILE A 32 -1.94 -6.40 16.71
N VAL A 33 -2.35 -5.13 16.66
CA VAL A 33 -1.59 -4.07 15.97
C VAL A 33 -0.17 -3.99 16.54
N ARG A 34 -0.02 -4.01 17.87
CA ARG A 34 1.28 -4.04 18.55
C ARG A 34 2.12 -5.28 18.21
N ILE A 35 1.51 -6.43 17.89
CA ILE A 35 2.27 -7.62 17.47
C ILE A 35 2.75 -7.45 16.04
N ILE A 36 1.83 -7.18 15.11
CA ILE A 36 2.09 -7.37 13.68
C ILE A 36 2.73 -6.12 13.06
N LEU A 37 2.34 -4.91 13.48
CA LEU A 37 2.87 -3.68 12.88
C LEU A 37 4.40 -3.57 13.05
N PRO A 38 4.98 -3.80 14.25
CA PRO A 38 6.43 -3.77 14.39
C PRO A 38 7.14 -4.85 13.57
N LEU A 39 6.51 -6.00 13.31
CA LEU A 39 7.09 -7.04 12.45
C LEU A 39 7.08 -6.64 10.97
N VAL A 40 6.02 -5.96 10.50
CA VAL A 40 5.98 -5.39 9.14
C VAL A 40 7.06 -4.32 8.98
N ILE A 41 7.23 -3.44 9.96
CA ILE A 41 8.29 -2.43 9.96
C ILE A 41 9.68 -3.09 10.04
N PHE A 42 9.84 -4.11 10.89
CA PHE A 42 11.09 -4.86 11.01
C PHE A 42 11.49 -5.50 9.68
N TRP A 43 10.54 -6.07 8.93
CA TRP A 43 10.81 -6.58 7.58
C TRP A 43 11.38 -5.47 6.70
N ASP A 44 10.70 -4.34 6.56
CA ASP A 44 11.15 -3.21 5.72
C ASP A 44 12.55 -2.72 6.12
N LEU A 45 12.80 -2.58 7.43
CA LEU A 45 14.05 -2.07 7.95
C LEU A 45 15.20 -3.09 7.90
N SER A 46 14.91 -4.39 7.84
CA SER A 46 15.94 -5.43 7.83
C SER A 46 16.88 -5.36 6.62
N SER A 47 16.34 -5.04 5.44
CA SER A 47 17.14 -4.87 4.21
C SER A 47 17.94 -3.57 4.24
N ARG A 48 17.47 -2.56 4.98
CA ARG A 48 18.10 -1.24 5.10
C ARG A 48 19.19 -1.17 6.16
N TRP A 49 19.17 -2.07 7.16
CA TRP A 49 20.14 -2.07 8.25
C TRP A 49 21.59 -2.11 7.75
N VAL A 50 21.88 -2.92 6.73
CA VAL A 50 23.23 -3.05 6.12
C VAL A 50 23.70 -1.74 5.47
N ARG A 51 22.76 -0.89 5.05
CA ARG A 51 23.01 0.41 4.39
C ARG A 51 22.67 1.60 5.29
N ALA A 52 22.50 1.37 6.60
CA ALA A 52 22.04 2.42 7.51
C ALA A 52 22.98 3.64 7.52
N ARG A 53 24.29 3.41 7.40
CA ARG A 53 25.31 4.47 7.32
C ARG A 53 25.09 5.38 6.11
N GLU A 54 24.90 4.81 4.93
CA GLU A 54 24.68 5.56 3.68
C GLU A 54 23.36 6.33 3.70
N LEU A 55 22.30 5.70 4.22
CA LEU A 55 20.94 6.23 4.15
C LEU A 55 20.64 7.32 5.20
N PHE A 56 21.23 7.24 6.41
CA PHE A 56 20.76 8.07 7.53
C PHE A 56 21.86 8.85 8.27
N SER A 57 23.14 8.76 7.85
CA SER A 57 24.27 9.34 8.61
C SER A 57 25.04 10.41 7.87
N LEU A 58 25.83 11.21 8.61
CA LEU A 58 26.79 12.18 8.07
C LEU A 58 27.87 11.57 7.18
N ASP A 59 28.12 10.27 7.30
CA ASP A 59 29.09 9.56 6.46
C ASP A 59 28.49 9.21 5.08
N GLY A 60 27.17 9.36 4.93
CA GLY A 60 26.39 9.07 3.73
C GLY A 60 25.77 10.32 3.12
N THR A 61 24.64 10.13 2.44
CA THR A 61 23.88 11.24 1.82
C THR A 61 22.42 11.19 2.29
N PRO A 62 22.16 11.47 3.58
CA PRO A 62 20.81 11.45 4.11
C PRO A 62 19.99 12.52 3.39
N THR A 63 18.71 12.25 3.16
CA THR A 63 17.80 13.17 2.49
C THR A 63 16.73 13.62 3.49
N PRO A 64 17.05 14.46 4.47
CA PRO A 64 16.11 14.80 5.50
C PRO A 64 14.92 15.60 4.95
N ILE A 65 13.71 15.23 5.38
CA ILE A 65 12.46 15.83 4.89
C ILE A 65 12.39 17.34 5.16
N TRP A 66 13.02 17.82 6.23
CA TRP A 66 12.99 19.22 6.62
C TRP A 66 13.75 20.14 5.65
N GLU A 67 14.78 19.62 4.98
CA GLU A 67 15.49 20.37 3.94
C GLU A 67 14.61 20.56 2.70
N SER A 68 13.76 19.57 2.37
CA SER A 68 12.76 19.70 1.31
C SER A 68 11.72 20.80 1.59
N TYR A 69 11.52 21.15 2.86
CA TYR A 69 10.67 22.26 3.29
C TYR A 69 11.45 23.56 3.54
N GLY A 70 12.74 23.62 3.20
CA GLY A 70 13.59 24.80 3.38
C GLY A 70 14.01 25.10 4.82
N VAL A 71 13.84 24.14 5.73
CA VAL A 71 14.24 24.28 7.15
C VAL A 71 15.56 23.55 7.38
N TYR A 72 16.67 24.24 7.18
CA TYR A 72 18.00 23.64 7.32
C TYR A 72 18.37 23.40 8.79
N ASN A 73 19.14 22.34 9.06
CA ASN A 73 19.70 22.02 10.38
C ASN A 73 18.66 21.90 11.52
N TRP A 74 17.42 21.47 11.21
CA TRP A 74 16.38 21.38 12.24
C TRP A 74 16.69 20.32 13.31
N LEU A 75 17.11 19.14 12.87
CA LEU A 75 17.53 18.04 13.74
C LEU A 75 18.98 17.68 13.43
N PRO A 76 19.76 17.23 14.45
CA PRO A 76 21.14 16.83 14.22
C PRO A 76 21.20 15.59 13.34
N LEU A 77 22.13 15.57 12.40
CA LEU A 77 22.58 14.37 11.71
C LEU A 77 23.73 13.75 12.50
N PHE A 78 23.73 12.43 12.65
CA PHE A 78 24.73 11.72 13.45
C PHE A 78 25.75 10.99 12.58
N SER A 79 26.89 10.62 13.16
CA SER A 79 27.91 9.77 12.51
C SER A 79 27.39 8.36 12.25
N GLY A 80 28.00 7.65 11.30
CA GLY A 80 27.52 6.32 10.90
C GLY A 80 27.50 5.29 12.03
N GLY A 81 28.47 5.32 12.95
CA GLY A 81 28.48 4.43 14.11
C GLY A 81 27.27 4.64 15.03
N ILE A 82 26.87 5.90 15.26
CA ILE A 82 25.68 6.23 16.07
C ILE A 82 24.41 5.78 15.34
N ILE A 83 24.32 5.99 14.04
CA ILE A 83 23.17 5.56 13.24
C ILE A 83 23.02 4.03 13.22
N VAL A 84 24.11 3.27 13.07
CA VAL A 84 24.08 1.81 13.18
C VAL A 84 23.61 1.37 14.57
N ALA A 85 24.08 2.05 15.62
CA ALA A 85 23.62 1.81 16.99
C ALA A 85 22.11 2.07 17.14
N MET A 86 21.61 3.21 16.64
CA MET A 86 20.20 3.59 16.67
C MET A 86 19.33 2.62 15.87
N MET A 87 19.76 2.22 14.68
CA MET A 87 19.04 1.29 13.83
C MET A 87 18.99 -0.11 14.46
N THR A 88 20.10 -0.58 15.04
CA THR A 88 20.15 -1.85 15.78
C THR A 88 19.24 -1.80 17.01
N ALA A 89 19.27 -0.71 17.77
CA ALA A 89 18.37 -0.49 18.89
C ALA A 89 16.91 -0.53 18.44
N LEU A 90 16.57 0.16 17.34
CA LEU A 90 15.22 0.15 16.77
C LEU A 90 14.78 -1.28 16.40
N MET A 91 15.62 -2.05 15.72
CA MET A 91 15.32 -3.45 15.35
C MET A 91 15.05 -4.32 16.57
N PHE A 92 15.86 -4.21 17.61
CA PHE A 92 15.60 -4.87 18.89
C PHE A 92 14.27 -4.42 19.50
N LEU A 93 14.04 -3.11 19.57
CA LEU A 93 12.83 -2.53 20.17
C LEU A 93 11.55 -2.91 19.41
N LEU A 94 11.61 -3.11 18.09
CA LEU A 94 10.49 -3.61 17.29
C LEU A 94 10.15 -5.06 17.67
N ILE A 95 11.16 -5.92 17.83
CA ILE A 95 10.96 -7.31 18.29
C ILE A 95 10.40 -7.33 19.72
N THR A 96 11.00 -6.57 20.65
CA THR A 96 10.51 -6.55 22.03
C THR A 96 9.15 -5.90 22.15
N LEU A 97 8.81 -4.92 21.29
CA LEU A 97 7.46 -4.37 21.19
C LEU A 97 6.47 -5.41 20.64
N ALA A 98 6.85 -6.25 19.67
CA ALA A 98 6.02 -7.31 19.11
C ALA A 98 5.81 -8.49 20.08
N ILE A 99 6.78 -8.79 20.94
CA ILE A 99 6.67 -9.81 21.99
C ILE A 99 6.02 -9.24 23.27
N GLY A 100 6.17 -7.95 23.50
CA GLY A 100 5.57 -7.21 24.62
C GLY A 100 6.40 -7.36 25.88
N TRP A 101 7.72 -7.22 25.73
CA TRP A 101 8.68 -7.16 26.81
C TRP A 101 9.07 -5.70 27.06
N CYS A 102 8.84 -5.21 28.28
CA CYS A 102 8.96 -3.80 28.63
C CYS A 102 8.19 -2.90 27.64
N THR A 103 6.94 -3.27 27.34
CA THR A 103 6.13 -2.77 26.21
C THR A 103 6.10 -1.25 26.12
N ARG A 104 5.99 -0.54 27.25
CA ARG A 104 5.96 0.95 27.27
C ARG A 104 7.30 1.56 26.85
N ILE A 105 8.40 1.02 27.36
CA ILE A 105 9.76 1.48 27.01
C ILE A 105 10.03 1.16 25.54
N SER A 106 9.72 -0.06 25.11
CA SER A 106 9.84 -0.50 23.71
C SER A 106 9.03 0.40 22.77
N ALA A 107 7.76 0.68 23.07
CA ALA A 107 6.91 1.52 22.24
C ALA A 107 7.40 2.97 22.14
N ILE A 108 7.84 3.58 23.25
CA ILE A 108 8.41 4.94 23.24
C ILE A 108 9.71 4.95 22.44
N GLY A 109 10.61 4.00 22.67
CA GLY A 109 11.87 3.89 21.95
C GLY A 109 11.68 3.70 20.44
N VAL A 110 10.80 2.78 20.02
CA VAL A 110 10.43 2.61 18.61
C VAL A 110 9.86 3.90 18.04
N THR A 111 8.93 4.56 18.75
CA THR A 111 8.32 5.81 18.27
C THR A 111 9.37 6.88 17.99
N LEU A 112 10.30 7.11 18.93
CA LEU A 112 11.33 8.13 18.78
C LEU A 112 12.31 7.80 17.66
N LEU A 113 12.88 6.59 17.67
CA LEU A 113 13.90 6.19 16.71
C LEU A 113 13.34 6.03 15.29
N PHE A 114 12.17 5.39 15.14
CA PHE A 114 11.55 5.21 13.83
C PHE A 114 11.13 6.55 13.21
N THR A 115 10.55 7.45 14.01
CA THR A 115 10.15 8.79 13.51
C THR A 115 11.38 9.59 13.10
N TYR A 116 12.43 9.62 13.93
CA TYR A 116 13.67 10.32 13.59
C TYR A 116 14.30 9.79 12.30
N LEU A 117 14.52 8.47 12.19
CA LEU A 117 15.13 7.87 11.00
C LEU A 117 14.26 8.05 9.74
N THR A 118 12.94 8.01 9.88
CA THR A 118 12.01 8.33 8.79
C THR A 118 12.15 9.78 8.34
N MET A 119 12.34 10.72 9.27
CA MET A 119 12.52 12.12 8.91
C MET A 119 13.86 12.39 8.23
N THR A 120 14.87 11.54 8.41
CA THR A 120 16.16 11.62 7.69
C THR A 120 16.10 11.03 6.26
N ASP A 121 15.01 10.36 5.89
CA ASP A 121 14.82 9.68 4.59
C ASP A 121 13.50 10.11 3.93
N SER A 122 13.53 11.28 3.29
CA SER A 122 12.41 11.87 2.56
C SER A 122 11.86 10.95 1.47
N VAL A 123 12.71 10.17 0.80
CA VAL A 123 12.28 9.21 -0.23
C VAL A 123 11.34 8.17 0.39
N SER A 124 11.71 7.61 1.54
CA SER A 124 10.85 6.67 2.25
C SER A 124 9.60 7.30 2.86
N THR A 125 9.49 8.64 2.95
CA THR A 125 8.22 9.28 3.33
C THR A 125 7.22 9.34 2.18
N MET A 126 7.68 9.26 0.92
CA MET A 126 6.81 9.26 -0.27
C MET A 126 5.91 8.04 -0.34
N THR A 127 6.32 6.91 0.23
CA THR A 127 5.51 5.67 0.30
C THR A 127 4.38 5.75 1.34
N LYS A 128 4.32 6.84 2.14
CA LYS A 128 3.31 7.14 3.18
C LYS A 128 3.26 6.16 4.36
N CYS A 129 3.76 4.94 4.22
CA CYS A 129 3.70 3.89 5.25
C CYS A 129 4.49 4.28 6.51
N SER A 130 5.64 4.93 6.34
CA SER A 130 6.51 5.37 7.43
C SER A 130 5.86 6.47 8.28
N VAL A 131 5.19 7.43 7.64
CA VAL A 131 4.41 8.49 8.31
C VAL A 131 3.27 7.88 9.11
N ILE A 132 2.47 7.00 8.50
CA ILE A 132 1.33 6.35 9.16
C ILE A 132 1.81 5.46 10.31
N GLY A 133 2.85 4.67 10.08
CA GLY A 133 3.50 3.84 11.09
C GLY A 133 3.94 4.67 12.30
N SER A 134 4.59 5.81 12.09
CA SER A 134 5.04 6.71 13.15
C SER A 134 3.89 7.21 14.04
N HIS A 135 2.77 7.62 13.43
CA HIS A 135 1.57 8.06 14.18
C HIS A 135 0.95 6.92 15.00
N VAL A 136 0.87 5.72 14.42
CA VAL A 136 0.30 4.56 15.13
C VAL A 136 1.23 4.10 16.25
N LEU A 137 2.54 4.08 16.03
CA LEU A 137 3.53 3.79 17.07
C LEU A 137 3.44 4.79 18.23
N PHE A 138 3.27 6.08 17.93
CA PHE A 138 3.02 7.10 18.94
C PHE A 138 1.75 6.79 19.76
N LEU A 139 0.63 6.47 19.10
CA LEU A 139 -0.61 6.09 19.80
C LEU A 139 -0.45 4.80 20.61
N LEU A 140 0.30 3.82 20.11
CA LEU A 140 0.64 2.60 20.84
C LEU A 140 1.48 2.92 22.08
N SER A 141 2.43 3.86 21.98
CA SER A 141 3.26 4.31 23.10
C SER A 141 2.43 4.91 24.23
N LEU A 142 1.30 5.53 23.92
CA LEU A 142 0.34 6.09 24.88
C LEU A 142 -0.71 5.06 25.36
N SER A 143 -0.81 3.91 24.71
CA SER A 143 -1.82 2.88 24.99
C SER A 143 -1.40 1.87 26.05
N HIS A 144 -2.36 1.04 26.47
CA HIS A 144 -2.15 -0.14 27.30
C HIS A 144 -2.12 -1.44 26.47
N CYS A 145 -1.62 -1.40 25.23
CA CYS A 145 -1.57 -2.56 24.33
C CYS A 145 -0.79 -3.77 24.90
N GLY A 146 0.11 -3.55 25.87
CA GLY A 146 0.88 -4.59 26.55
C GLY A 146 0.17 -5.31 27.70
N ILE A 147 -1.11 -5.09 27.96
CA ILE A 147 -1.84 -5.81 29.04
C ILE A 147 -2.39 -7.17 28.59
N VAL A 148 -2.36 -7.46 27.29
CA VAL A 148 -2.83 -8.70 26.68
C VAL A 148 -1.78 -9.24 25.71
N TRP A 149 -1.59 -10.57 25.69
CA TRP A 149 -0.70 -11.27 24.75
C TRP A 149 0.72 -10.70 24.70
N SER A 150 1.27 -10.41 25.88
CA SER A 150 2.61 -9.86 26.06
C SER A 150 3.35 -10.62 27.16
N VAL A 151 4.68 -10.55 27.13
CA VAL A 151 5.52 -11.04 28.24
C VAL A 151 5.21 -10.28 29.53
N ASP A 152 5.00 -8.97 29.45
CA ASP A 152 4.65 -8.15 30.63
C ASP A 152 3.34 -8.62 31.29
N ALA A 153 2.31 -8.92 30.50
CA ALA A 153 1.03 -9.41 31.01
C ALA A 153 1.14 -10.82 31.60
N TRP A 154 1.94 -11.68 30.95
CA TRP A 154 2.23 -13.02 31.47
C TRP A 154 2.95 -12.98 32.81
N GLN A 155 3.97 -12.12 32.96
CA GLN A 155 4.70 -11.93 34.20
C GLN A 155 3.80 -11.36 35.31
N LYS A 156 2.99 -10.34 35.02
CA LYS A 156 2.02 -9.78 35.98
C LYS A 156 1.01 -10.83 36.45
N LYS A 157 0.47 -11.63 35.52
CA LYS A 157 -0.41 -12.75 35.86
C LYS A 157 0.30 -13.78 36.74
N ARG A 158 1.54 -14.14 36.41
CA ARG A 158 2.33 -15.10 37.20
C ARG A 158 2.58 -14.59 38.62
N LYS A 159 2.93 -13.31 38.77
CA LYS A 159 3.11 -12.68 40.09
C LYS A 159 1.82 -12.69 40.90
N TYR A 160 0.71 -12.27 40.29
CA TYR A 160 -0.60 -12.28 40.94
C TYR A 160 -0.99 -13.69 41.44
N LEU A 161 -0.80 -14.71 40.60
CA LEU A 161 -1.11 -16.10 40.95
C LEU A 161 -0.16 -16.69 42.00
N ALA A 162 1.08 -16.20 42.08
CA ALA A 162 2.01 -16.58 43.15
C ALA A 162 1.59 -15.99 44.51
N GLU A 163 1.05 -14.77 44.49
CA GLU A 163 0.53 -14.08 45.69
C GLU A 163 -0.86 -14.59 46.09
N HIS A 164 -1.66 -15.08 45.15
CA HIS A 164 -3.03 -15.57 45.36
C HIS A 164 -3.24 -16.97 44.73
N PRO A 165 -2.70 -18.04 45.34
CA PRO A 165 -2.74 -19.39 44.77
C PRO A 165 -4.16 -19.91 44.50
N ASP A 166 -5.11 -19.57 45.37
CA ASP A 166 -6.51 -20.02 45.28
C ASP A 166 -7.33 -19.25 44.23
N SER A 167 -6.81 -18.14 43.71
CA SER A 167 -7.49 -17.24 42.76
C SER A 167 -7.20 -17.57 41.30
N ARG A 168 -6.90 -18.83 40.99
CA ARG A 168 -6.48 -19.22 39.63
C ARG A 168 -7.57 -19.01 38.58
N ASP A 169 -8.81 -19.32 38.94
CA ASP A 169 -9.97 -19.20 38.05
C ASP A 169 -10.57 -17.80 38.04
N SER A 170 -10.20 -16.94 39.00
CA SER A 170 -10.72 -15.58 39.15
C SER A 170 -9.84 -14.48 38.55
N TYR A 171 -8.66 -14.80 37.99
CA TYR A 171 -7.83 -13.79 37.34
C TYR A 171 -8.49 -13.26 36.06
N GLU A 172 -9.04 -12.05 36.13
CA GLU A 172 -9.58 -11.34 34.99
C GLU A 172 -8.54 -10.40 34.36
N VAL A 173 -8.50 -10.38 33.03
CA VAL A 173 -7.67 -9.42 32.29
C VAL A 173 -8.23 -8.01 32.51
N PRO A 174 -7.41 -7.03 32.93
CA PRO A 174 -7.86 -5.67 33.18
C PRO A 174 -8.51 -5.03 31.95
N SER A 175 -9.59 -4.29 32.16
CA SER A 175 -10.21 -3.44 31.13
C SER A 175 -9.63 -2.03 31.17
N VAL A 176 -9.47 -1.42 30.00
CA VAL A 176 -8.90 -0.07 29.84
C VAL A 176 -9.78 0.77 28.93
N TYR A 177 -9.65 2.09 29.05
CA TYR A 177 -10.32 3.03 28.16
C TYR A 177 -9.84 2.85 26.72
N VAL A 178 -10.77 2.87 25.76
CA VAL A 178 -10.49 2.57 24.34
C VAL A 178 -10.12 3.79 23.49
N TRP A 179 -9.90 4.96 24.09
CA TRP A 179 -9.70 6.20 23.33
C TRP A 179 -8.51 6.12 22.36
N GLN A 180 -7.41 5.46 22.71
CA GLN A 180 -6.26 5.29 21.79
C GLN A 180 -6.65 4.44 20.57
N GLN A 181 -7.47 3.41 20.77
CA GLN A 181 -7.99 2.57 19.68
C GLN A 181 -8.91 3.39 18.77
N ARG A 182 -9.77 4.25 19.34
CA ARG A 182 -10.61 5.17 18.58
C ARG A 182 -9.79 6.19 17.79
N LEU A 183 -8.70 6.71 18.34
CA LEU A 183 -7.81 7.61 17.61
C LEU A 183 -7.13 6.92 16.42
N VAL A 184 -6.71 5.66 16.55
CA VAL A 184 -6.20 4.88 15.42
C VAL A 184 -7.28 4.70 14.35
N GLN A 185 -8.52 4.36 14.75
CA GLN A 185 -9.65 4.22 13.83
C GLN A 185 -9.99 5.54 13.11
N LEU A 186 -9.97 6.67 13.84
CA LEU A 186 -10.18 8.01 13.29
C LEU A 186 -9.06 8.39 12.32
N LEU A 187 -7.80 8.12 12.68
CA LEU A 187 -6.65 8.34 11.80
C LEU A 187 -6.84 7.62 10.46
N ILE A 188 -7.22 6.33 10.48
CA ILE A 188 -7.52 5.55 9.26
C ILE A 188 -8.64 6.21 8.45
N GLY A 189 -9.74 6.59 9.11
CA GLY A 189 -10.87 7.24 8.46
C GLY A 189 -10.50 8.58 7.80
N VAL A 190 -9.72 9.42 8.49
CA VAL A 190 -9.24 10.70 7.98
C VAL A 190 -8.26 10.50 6.81
N ILE A 191 -7.37 9.51 6.89
CA ILE A 191 -6.46 9.19 5.79
C ILE A 191 -7.24 8.78 4.53
N TYR A 192 -8.23 7.87 4.65
CA TYR A 192 -9.04 7.50 3.48
C TYR A 192 -9.86 8.67 2.95
N PHE A 193 -10.45 9.48 3.83
CA PHE A 193 -11.20 10.65 3.39
C PHE A 193 -10.30 11.65 2.64
N GLY A 194 -9.11 11.95 3.16
CA GLY A 194 -8.12 12.79 2.46
C GLY A 194 -7.61 12.16 1.16
N ALA A 195 -7.43 10.85 1.14
CA ALA A 195 -7.04 10.11 -0.06
C ALA A 195 -8.14 10.17 -1.14
N ALA A 196 -9.42 10.14 -0.76
CA ALA A 196 -10.52 10.33 -1.69
C ALA A 196 -10.55 11.74 -2.25
N LEU A 197 -10.37 12.77 -1.42
CA LEU A 197 -10.31 14.17 -1.85
C LEU A 197 -9.20 14.40 -2.88
N THR A 198 -7.99 13.93 -2.60
CA THR A 198 -6.86 14.06 -3.53
C THR A 198 -7.10 13.33 -4.85
N LYS A 199 -7.72 12.14 -4.83
CA LYS A 199 -8.12 11.42 -6.05
C LYS A 199 -9.24 12.13 -6.82
N MET A 200 -10.21 12.73 -6.11
CA MET A 200 -11.30 13.48 -6.76
C MET A 200 -10.79 14.70 -7.53
N HIS A 201 -9.68 15.31 -7.09
CA HIS A 201 -9.00 16.38 -7.82
C HIS A 201 -8.07 15.90 -8.95
N THR A 202 -7.93 14.58 -9.15
CA THR A 202 -7.06 13.99 -10.17
C THR A 202 -7.91 13.39 -11.29
N ALA A 203 -8.16 14.15 -12.36
CA ALA A 203 -9.01 13.70 -13.48
C ALA A 203 -8.54 12.35 -14.07
N ALA A 204 -7.22 12.14 -14.18
CA ALA A 204 -6.60 10.91 -14.67
C ALA A 204 -6.89 9.66 -13.81
N PHE A 205 -7.33 9.83 -12.56
CA PHE A 205 -7.74 8.72 -11.71
C PHE A 205 -9.07 8.13 -12.19
N PHE A 206 -10.05 8.99 -12.54
CA PHE A 206 -11.37 8.56 -13.01
C PHE A 206 -11.37 8.02 -14.44
N THR A 207 -10.46 8.47 -15.30
CA THR A 207 -10.26 7.89 -16.64
C THR A 207 -9.51 6.55 -16.58
N GLY A 208 -9.04 6.14 -15.39
CA GLY A 208 -8.23 4.95 -15.18
C GLY A 208 -6.79 5.07 -15.68
N ASP A 209 -6.40 6.20 -16.26
CA ASP A 209 -5.05 6.42 -16.81
C ASP A 209 -3.97 6.32 -15.75
N GLN A 210 -4.20 6.96 -14.61
CA GLN A 210 -3.23 6.91 -13.52
C GLN A 210 -3.00 5.45 -13.08
N MET A 211 -4.07 4.68 -12.89
CA MET A 211 -3.98 3.26 -12.50
C MET A 211 -3.40 2.39 -13.60
N PHE A 212 -3.69 2.70 -14.87
CA PHE A 212 -3.10 2.02 -16.02
C PHE A 212 -1.58 2.19 -16.02
N HIS A 213 -1.08 3.41 -15.91
CA HIS A 213 0.36 3.66 -15.90
C HIS A 213 1.05 3.08 -14.67
N TRP A 214 0.49 3.24 -13.47
CA TRP A 214 1.08 2.63 -12.27
C TRP A 214 1.11 1.10 -12.34
N SER A 215 0.11 0.47 -12.94
CA SER A 215 0.08 -0.99 -13.14
C SER A 215 1.14 -1.48 -14.13
N LEU A 216 1.64 -0.62 -15.03
CA LEU A 216 2.69 -0.93 -16.00
C LEU A 216 4.10 -0.58 -15.52
N THR A 217 4.22 0.08 -14.36
CA THR A 217 5.53 0.43 -13.81
C THR A 217 5.99 -0.59 -12.78
N GLU A 218 7.21 -1.08 -12.92
CA GLU A 218 7.90 -1.91 -11.91
C GLU A 218 8.64 -1.04 -10.87
N LEU A 219 8.20 0.20 -10.64
CA LEU A 219 8.85 1.15 -9.73
C LEU A 219 8.90 0.66 -8.28
N ASN A 220 7.92 -0.17 -7.87
CA ASN A 220 7.89 -0.76 -6.53
C ASN A 220 8.46 -2.17 -6.58
N HIS A 221 7.75 -3.07 -7.24
CA HIS A 221 8.11 -4.48 -7.47
C HIS A 221 7.38 -4.97 -8.73
N GLU A 222 7.88 -6.07 -9.30
CA GLU A 222 7.24 -6.78 -10.41
C GLU A 222 5.79 -7.18 -10.05
N ASN A 223 4.86 -6.94 -10.98
CA ASN A 223 3.41 -7.02 -10.75
C ASN A 223 2.66 -7.50 -12.01
N SER A 224 2.94 -8.72 -12.45
CA SER A 224 2.36 -9.32 -13.68
C SER A 224 0.84 -9.26 -13.79
N LEU A 225 0.10 -9.34 -12.67
CA LEU A 225 -1.36 -9.19 -12.67
C LEU A 225 -1.78 -7.75 -13.02
N GLY A 226 -1.04 -6.76 -12.52
CA GLY A 226 -1.24 -5.34 -12.85
C GLY A 226 -1.10 -5.11 -14.35
N GLU A 227 0.01 -5.57 -14.92
CA GLU A 227 0.28 -5.47 -16.36
C GLU A 227 -0.82 -6.13 -17.19
N TYR A 228 -1.21 -7.35 -16.80
CA TYR A 228 -2.26 -8.09 -17.49
C TYR A 228 -3.60 -7.33 -17.47
N ILE A 229 -4.03 -6.81 -16.32
CA ILE A 229 -5.29 -6.06 -16.22
C ILE A 229 -5.20 -4.75 -17.01
N ALA A 230 -4.07 -4.04 -16.94
CA ALA A 230 -3.87 -2.80 -17.67
C ALA A 230 -3.99 -3.02 -19.18
N LEU A 231 -3.34 -4.06 -19.71
CA LEU A 231 -3.32 -4.35 -21.15
C LEU A 231 -4.61 -4.98 -21.66
N VAL A 232 -5.18 -5.94 -20.92
CA VAL A 232 -6.30 -6.77 -21.41
C VAL A 232 -7.66 -6.22 -20.97
N LEU A 233 -7.77 -5.65 -19.75
CA LEU A 233 -9.05 -5.25 -19.14
C LEU A 233 -9.01 -3.83 -18.53
N PRO A 234 -8.60 -2.80 -19.29
CA PRO A 234 -8.42 -1.45 -18.74
C PRO A 234 -9.71 -0.82 -18.17
N MET A 235 -10.89 -1.24 -18.66
CA MET A 235 -12.18 -0.79 -18.11
C MET A 235 -12.36 -1.16 -16.64
N VAL A 236 -11.79 -2.27 -16.18
CA VAL A 236 -11.84 -2.70 -14.78
C VAL A 236 -11.16 -1.66 -13.89
N LEU A 237 -10.08 -1.02 -14.37
CA LEU A 237 -9.38 0.03 -13.63
C LEU A 237 -10.26 1.27 -13.43
N VAL A 238 -11.07 1.63 -14.43
CA VAL A 238 -12.03 2.74 -14.30
C VAL A 238 -13.09 2.42 -13.26
N PHE A 239 -13.73 1.25 -13.34
CA PHE A 239 -14.72 0.86 -12.34
C PHE A 239 -14.12 0.77 -10.93
N ALA A 240 -12.91 0.22 -10.81
CA ALA A 240 -12.19 0.16 -9.55
C ALA A 240 -11.89 1.56 -8.99
N ALA A 241 -11.57 2.55 -9.83
CA ALA A 241 -11.35 3.93 -9.41
C ALA A 241 -12.61 4.53 -8.76
N TYR A 242 -13.77 4.40 -9.41
CA TYR A 242 -15.04 4.88 -8.84
C TYR A 242 -15.43 4.15 -7.55
N ILE A 243 -15.30 2.82 -7.52
CA ILE A 243 -15.57 2.01 -6.33
C ILE A 243 -14.67 2.44 -5.18
N THR A 244 -13.37 2.67 -5.45
CA THR A 244 -12.39 3.10 -4.45
C THR A 244 -12.79 4.43 -3.83
N ILE A 245 -13.14 5.44 -4.61
CA ILE A 245 -13.52 6.77 -4.07
C ILE A 245 -14.79 6.68 -3.24
N VAL A 246 -15.82 5.99 -3.75
CA VAL A 246 -17.08 5.81 -3.00
C VAL A 246 -16.81 5.10 -1.68
N TRP A 247 -16.00 4.03 -1.71
CA TRP A 247 -15.63 3.31 -0.50
C TRP A 247 -14.81 4.18 0.47
N GLU A 248 -13.78 4.91 0.02
CA GLU A 248 -12.94 5.76 0.86
C GLU A 248 -13.74 6.87 1.56
N VAL A 249 -14.68 7.51 0.85
CA VAL A 249 -15.59 8.52 1.43
C VAL A 249 -16.54 7.90 2.45
N LEU A 250 -17.16 6.76 2.11
CA LEU A 250 -18.14 6.11 2.99
C LEU A 250 -17.51 5.41 4.18
N PHE A 251 -16.23 5.03 4.11
CA PHE A 251 -15.53 4.26 5.14
C PHE A 251 -15.67 4.91 6.52
N ILE A 252 -15.34 6.20 6.63
CA ILE A 252 -15.39 6.93 7.91
C ILE A 252 -16.81 7.04 8.47
N PHE A 253 -17.87 6.86 7.69
CA PHE A 253 -19.24 6.95 8.20
C PHE A 253 -19.81 5.57 8.56
N LEU A 254 -19.50 4.55 7.75
CA LEU A 254 -20.13 3.23 7.84
C LEU A 254 -19.35 2.23 8.70
N VAL A 255 -18.07 2.47 8.97
CA VAL A 255 -17.21 1.53 9.71
C VAL A 255 -17.53 1.42 11.21
N TRP A 256 -18.18 2.42 11.80
CA TRP A 256 -18.45 2.47 13.26
C TRP A 256 -19.58 1.54 13.70
N GLY A 257 -20.49 1.19 12.79
CA GLY A 257 -21.68 0.41 13.12
C GLY A 257 -21.35 -1.04 13.51
N ARG A 258 -22.12 -1.61 14.44
CA ARG A 258 -22.08 -3.06 14.66
C ARG A 258 -22.93 -3.75 13.59
N GLY A 259 -22.31 -4.59 12.77
CA GLY A 259 -23.01 -5.43 11.79
C GLY A 259 -22.39 -5.38 10.40
N TRP A 260 -23.26 -5.45 9.38
CA TRP A 260 -22.89 -5.57 7.98
C TRP A 260 -22.07 -4.38 7.46
N GLY A 261 -22.37 -3.15 7.87
CA GLY A 261 -21.63 -1.95 7.44
C GLY A 261 -20.13 -2.04 7.72
N ARG A 262 -19.74 -2.25 8.99
CA ARG A 262 -18.34 -2.46 9.39
C ARG A 262 -17.70 -3.64 8.66
N PHE A 263 -18.41 -4.76 8.58
CA PHE A 263 -17.89 -5.95 7.90
C PHE A 263 -17.60 -5.68 6.42
N CYS A 264 -18.55 -5.07 5.69
CA CYS A 264 -18.37 -4.71 4.28
C CYS A 264 -17.24 -3.69 4.10
N MET A 265 -17.18 -2.63 4.91
CA MET A 265 -16.13 -1.60 4.80
C MET A 265 -14.73 -2.16 5.05
N ILE A 266 -14.55 -2.99 6.09
CA ILE A 266 -13.27 -3.62 6.38
C ILE A 266 -12.91 -4.66 5.31
N SER A 267 -13.87 -5.46 4.85
CA SER A 267 -13.62 -6.50 3.83
C SER A 267 -13.24 -5.87 2.49
N LEU A 268 -13.97 -4.84 2.04
CA LEU A 268 -13.61 -4.08 0.83
C LEU A 268 -12.24 -3.42 0.99
N GLY A 269 -11.92 -2.89 2.16
CA GLY A 269 -10.62 -2.34 2.46
C GLY A 269 -9.49 -3.37 2.39
N LEU A 270 -9.66 -4.54 3.00
CA LEU A 270 -8.69 -5.63 2.92
C LEU A 270 -8.50 -6.10 1.47
N THR A 271 -9.60 -6.23 0.70
CA THR A 271 -9.53 -6.56 -0.73
C THR A 271 -8.80 -5.47 -1.51
N PHE A 272 -9.08 -4.19 -1.26
CA PHE A 272 -8.39 -3.07 -1.89
C PHE A 272 -6.88 -3.10 -1.63
N HIS A 273 -6.46 -3.34 -0.39
CA HIS A 273 -5.05 -3.46 -0.01
C HIS A 273 -4.40 -4.71 -0.64
N LEU A 274 -5.09 -5.85 -0.66
CA LEU A 274 -4.60 -7.03 -1.36
C LEU A 274 -4.43 -6.76 -2.86
N LEU A 275 -5.40 -6.10 -3.50
CA LEU A 275 -5.33 -5.77 -4.92
C LEU A 275 -4.23 -4.76 -5.22
N THR A 276 -3.99 -3.75 -4.38
CA THR A 276 -2.85 -2.84 -4.61
C THR A 276 -1.50 -3.54 -4.44
N CYS A 277 -1.39 -4.55 -3.60
CA CYS A 277 -0.22 -5.43 -3.54
C CYS A 277 -0.03 -6.20 -4.85
N LEU A 278 -1.08 -6.85 -5.36
CA LEU A 278 -1.00 -7.68 -6.57
C LEU A 278 -0.89 -6.86 -7.87
N LEU A 279 -1.54 -5.69 -7.92
CA LEU A 279 -1.65 -4.87 -9.13
C LEU A 279 -0.58 -3.79 -9.22
N LEU A 280 -0.05 -3.28 -8.11
CA LEU A 280 0.89 -2.15 -8.09
C LEU A 280 2.26 -2.50 -7.47
N GLY A 281 2.47 -3.75 -7.05
CA GLY A 281 3.71 -4.18 -6.39
C GLY A 281 3.96 -3.52 -5.03
N LEU A 282 2.92 -2.98 -4.39
CA LEU A 282 3.02 -2.29 -3.10
C LEU A 282 2.91 -3.28 -1.95
N TYR A 283 4.01 -3.64 -1.29
CA TYR A 283 3.96 -4.59 -0.17
C TYR A 283 3.70 -3.93 1.18
N PHE A 284 4.53 -2.96 1.58
CA PHE A 284 4.51 -2.45 2.95
C PHE A 284 3.30 -1.59 3.28
N PHE A 285 2.84 -0.75 2.34
CA PHE A 285 1.67 0.11 2.55
C PHE A 285 0.39 -0.72 2.79
N PRO A 286 0.03 -1.69 1.92
CA PRO A 286 -1.12 -2.57 2.15
C PRO A 286 -1.03 -3.41 3.42
N LEU A 287 0.14 -3.98 3.71
CA LEU A 287 0.34 -4.77 4.93
C LEU A 287 0.13 -3.93 6.19
N THR A 288 0.65 -2.69 6.21
CA THR A 288 0.43 -1.76 7.31
C THR A 288 -1.07 -1.56 7.54
N PHE A 289 -1.84 -1.21 6.50
CA PHE A 289 -3.28 -0.98 6.65
C PHE A 289 -4.08 -2.24 7.01
N ALA A 290 -3.71 -3.40 6.46
CA ALA A 290 -4.33 -4.66 6.82
C ALA A 290 -4.19 -4.93 8.33
N VAL A 291 -3.02 -4.63 8.91
CA VAL A 291 -2.79 -4.68 10.36
C VAL A 291 -3.63 -3.63 11.09
N LEU A 292 -3.68 -2.39 10.60
CA LEU A 292 -4.45 -1.33 11.23
C LEU A 292 -5.96 -1.62 11.28
N TYR A 293 -6.51 -2.41 10.36
CA TYR A 293 -7.90 -2.87 10.46
C TYR A 293 -8.16 -3.74 11.69
N CYS A 294 -7.15 -4.41 12.25
CA CYS A 294 -7.29 -5.14 13.51
C CYS A 294 -7.67 -4.20 14.67
N SER A 295 -7.42 -2.89 14.56
CA SER A 295 -7.91 -1.90 15.54
C SER A 295 -9.44 -1.81 15.58
N PHE A 296 -10.18 -2.30 14.57
CA PHE A 296 -11.66 -2.31 14.58
C PHE A 296 -12.26 -3.55 15.27
N LEU A 297 -11.42 -4.47 15.77
CA LEU A 297 -11.87 -5.63 16.52
C LEU A 297 -12.21 -5.23 17.96
N ASP A 298 -13.46 -5.46 18.36
CA ASP A 298 -13.94 -5.30 19.72
C ASP A 298 -13.74 -6.61 20.51
N GLU A 299 -13.84 -6.57 21.85
CA GLU A 299 -13.77 -7.77 22.72
C GLU A 299 -14.76 -8.87 22.31
N LYS A 300 -15.95 -8.49 21.83
CA LYS A 300 -16.98 -9.44 21.38
C LYS A 300 -16.55 -10.21 20.14
N ASP A 301 -15.87 -9.53 19.20
CA ASP A 301 -15.42 -10.12 17.95
C ASP A 301 -14.38 -11.22 18.23
N ILE A 302 -13.41 -10.90 19.10
CA ILE A 302 -12.37 -11.84 19.53
C ILE A 302 -12.96 -13.00 20.33
N ARG A 303 -13.91 -12.74 21.24
CA ARG A 303 -14.58 -13.82 21.98
C ARG A 303 -15.32 -14.76 21.03
N SER A 304 -16.08 -14.22 20.09
CA SER A 304 -16.80 -14.99 19.05
C SER A 304 -15.83 -15.81 18.19
N LEU A 305 -14.74 -15.19 17.72
CA LEU A 305 -13.70 -15.86 16.94
C LEU A 305 -13.06 -17.00 17.74
N SER A 306 -12.75 -16.78 19.03
CA SER A 306 -12.18 -17.82 19.89
C SER A 306 -13.13 -19.00 20.11
N LEU A 307 -14.45 -18.75 20.22
CA LEU A 307 -15.46 -19.78 20.37
C LEU A 307 -15.61 -20.59 19.07
N ARG A 308 -15.66 -19.91 17.92
CA ARG A 308 -15.68 -20.55 16.60
C ARG A 308 -14.43 -21.38 16.37
N PHE A 309 -13.25 -20.84 16.71
CA PHE A 309 -11.99 -21.56 16.60
C PHE A 309 -11.97 -22.80 17.50
N ARG A 310 -12.43 -22.71 18.76
CA ARG A 310 -12.54 -23.88 19.65
C ARG A 310 -13.53 -24.92 19.12
N TYR A 311 -14.65 -24.49 18.55
CA TYR A 311 -15.63 -25.39 17.95
C TYR A 311 -15.03 -26.13 16.74
N TRP A 312 -14.39 -25.38 15.84
CA TRP A 312 -13.68 -25.94 14.68
C TRP A 312 -12.53 -26.88 15.11
N ALA A 313 -11.73 -26.48 16.09
CA ALA A 313 -10.63 -27.29 16.60
C ALA A 313 -11.10 -28.59 17.25
N ARG A 314 -12.27 -28.58 17.92
CA ARG A 314 -12.89 -29.81 18.43
C ARG A 314 -13.36 -30.75 17.32
N GLY A 315 -13.73 -30.23 16.15
CA GLY A 315 -14.12 -31.06 14.99
C GLY A 315 -12.94 -31.58 14.17
N ASN A 316 -11.78 -30.91 14.22
CA ASN A 316 -10.64 -31.23 13.37
C ASN A 316 -9.55 -32.01 14.14
N ARG A 317 -9.34 -33.29 13.77
CA ARG A 317 -8.30 -34.16 14.36
C ARG A 317 -6.90 -33.56 14.28
N TRP A 318 -6.58 -32.81 13.22
CA TRP A 318 -5.28 -32.16 13.07
C TRP A 318 -5.09 -31.04 14.10
N ALA A 319 -6.12 -30.22 14.32
CA ALA A 319 -6.09 -29.16 15.34
C ALA A 319 -5.99 -29.76 16.76
N GLN A 320 -6.69 -30.87 17.03
CA GLN A 320 -6.54 -31.60 18.30
C GLN A 320 -5.12 -32.16 18.47
N SER A 321 -4.53 -32.69 17.40
CA SER A 321 -3.14 -33.19 17.42
C SER A 321 -2.15 -32.06 17.71
N ILE A 322 -2.30 -30.88 17.08
CA ILE A 322 -1.49 -29.70 17.42
C ILE A 322 -1.73 -29.26 18.86
N GLN A 323 -2.97 -29.24 19.33
CA GLN A 323 -3.27 -28.85 20.70
C GLN A 323 -2.71 -29.83 21.74
N ALA A 324 -2.67 -31.14 21.42
CA ALA A 324 -2.08 -32.17 22.25
C ALA A 324 -0.55 -32.19 22.16
N SER A 325 0.01 -31.84 21.00
CA SER A 325 1.46 -31.79 20.74
C SER A 325 2.09 -30.48 21.18
N LEU A 326 1.30 -29.40 21.31
CA LEU A 326 1.70 -28.20 22.03
C LEU A 326 2.03 -28.66 23.43
N PRO A 327 3.32 -28.74 23.79
CA PRO A 327 3.68 -29.28 25.07
C PRO A 327 2.94 -28.45 26.12
N GLN A 328 2.46 -29.09 27.18
CA GLN A 328 2.17 -28.37 28.41
C GLN A 328 3.51 -27.87 28.95
N TRP A 329 4.14 -26.95 28.23
CA TRP A 329 5.34 -26.23 28.58
C TRP A 329 4.93 -25.37 29.76
N ARG A 330 4.97 -26.01 30.93
CA ARG A 330 5.12 -25.37 32.21
C ARG A 330 6.63 -25.30 32.37
N PRO A 331 7.29 -24.25 31.88
CA PRO A 331 8.69 -24.08 32.20
C PRO A 331 8.78 -24.07 33.74
N ARG A 332 9.27 -25.17 34.32
CA ARG A 332 9.77 -25.22 35.69
C ARG A 332 11.08 -24.45 35.69
N LEU A 333 11.00 -23.17 35.35
CA LEU A 333 12.15 -22.29 35.42
C LEU A 333 12.54 -22.24 36.90
N PRO A 334 13.81 -22.55 37.22
CA PRO A 334 14.30 -22.41 38.58
C PRO A 334 13.95 -21.02 39.11
N GLN A 335 13.65 -20.92 40.41
CA GLN A 335 13.44 -19.65 41.11
C GLN A 335 14.77 -18.89 41.16
N ILE A 336 15.23 -18.39 40.02
CA ILE A 336 16.35 -17.47 39.95
C ILE A 336 15.88 -16.17 40.61
N LYS A 337 16.66 -15.66 41.56
CA LYS A 337 16.41 -14.35 42.19
C LYS A 337 16.10 -13.34 41.09
N SER A 338 14.93 -12.71 41.15
CA SER A 338 14.41 -11.91 40.06
C SER A 338 15.26 -10.66 39.86
N ILE A 339 16.10 -10.66 38.83
CA ILE A 339 16.72 -9.43 38.32
C ILE A 339 15.56 -8.49 37.91
N PRO A 340 15.58 -7.20 38.30
CA PRO A 340 14.59 -6.24 37.85
C PRO A 340 14.49 -6.26 36.32
N GLN A 341 13.30 -6.52 35.79
CA GLN A 341 13.09 -6.66 34.35
C GLN A 341 13.61 -5.46 33.52
N PRO A 342 13.44 -4.20 33.97
CA PRO A 342 14.02 -3.06 33.25
C PRO A 342 15.55 -3.09 33.17
N ALA A 343 16.23 -3.57 34.22
CA ALA A 343 17.69 -3.67 34.22
C ALA A 343 18.15 -4.74 33.22
N LEU A 344 17.51 -5.91 33.22
CA LEU A 344 17.82 -6.97 32.24
C LEU A 344 17.55 -6.50 30.80
N PHE A 345 16.45 -5.77 30.59
CA PHE A 345 16.11 -5.19 29.29
C PHE A 345 17.18 -4.21 28.81
N MET A 346 17.63 -3.29 29.66
CA MET A 346 18.67 -2.31 29.31
C MET A 346 20.01 -2.97 29.04
N VAL A 347 20.43 -3.95 29.84
CA VAL A 347 21.65 -4.72 29.59
C VAL A 347 21.57 -5.45 28.25
N THR A 348 20.42 -6.09 27.97
CA THR A 348 20.22 -6.79 26.69
C THR A 348 20.27 -5.81 25.51
N LEU A 349 19.61 -4.66 25.62
CA LEU A 349 19.66 -3.60 24.60
C LEU A 349 21.10 -3.14 24.34
N CYS A 350 21.87 -2.84 25.40
CA CYS A 350 23.27 -2.43 25.27
C CYS A 350 24.12 -3.52 24.58
N VAL A 351 23.95 -4.79 24.98
CA VAL A 351 24.67 -5.92 24.36
C VAL A 351 24.30 -6.05 22.89
N VAL A 352 23.01 -6.02 22.54
CA VAL A 352 22.56 -6.13 21.14
C VAL A 352 23.07 -4.98 20.29
N VAL A 353 23.07 -3.75 20.82
CA VAL A 353 23.63 -2.57 20.14
C VAL A 353 25.13 -2.72 19.90
N LEU A 354 25.90 -3.13 20.91
CA LEU A 354 27.34 -3.36 20.76
C LEU A 354 27.63 -4.45 19.72
N VAL A 355 26.87 -5.55 19.76
CA VAL A 355 26.98 -6.63 18.76
C VAL A 355 26.60 -6.13 17.37
N GLY A 356 25.59 -5.28 17.22
CA GLY A 356 25.22 -4.74 15.91
C GLY A 356 26.28 -3.79 15.35
N ILE A 357 26.88 -2.94 16.19
CA ILE A 357 28.01 -2.10 15.78
C ILE A 357 29.19 -2.97 15.35
N GLU A 358 29.53 -4.00 16.13
CA GLU A 358 30.62 -4.93 15.79
C GLU A 358 30.30 -5.75 14.53
N ALA A 359 29.04 -6.14 14.32
CA ALA A 359 28.61 -6.85 13.13
C ALA A 359 28.74 -5.98 11.87
N GLU A 360 28.30 -4.72 11.91
CA GLU A 360 28.58 -3.76 10.82
C GLU A 360 30.08 -3.55 10.66
N HIS A 361 30.80 -3.54 11.78
CA HIS A 361 32.24 -3.35 11.79
C HIS A 361 32.95 -4.45 11.00
N GLN A 362 32.54 -5.71 11.20
CA GLN A 362 33.09 -6.88 10.51
C GLN A 362 32.59 -7.04 9.08
N LEU A 363 31.34 -6.66 8.80
CA LEU A 363 30.80 -6.68 7.45
C LEU A 363 31.55 -5.69 6.54
N ASP A 364 32.03 -4.58 7.11
CA ASP A 364 32.79 -3.51 6.45
C ASP A 364 32.33 -3.27 5.00
N PRO A 365 31.05 -2.92 4.78
CA PRO A 365 30.46 -2.86 3.44
C PRO A 365 31.19 -1.85 2.52
N TYR A 366 31.92 -0.91 3.11
CA TYR A 366 32.68 0.14 2.43
C TYR A 366 34.20 -0.09 2.46
N GLY A 367 34.67 -1.19 3.04
CA GLY A 367 36.09 -1.56 3.04
C GLY A 367 36.98 -0.58 3.83
N LEU A 368 36.41 0.22 4.74
CA LEU A 368 37.13 1.29 5.45
C LEU A 368 38.26 0.75 6.33
N ARG A 369 38.20 -0.53 6.71
CA ARG A 369 39.08 -1.15 7.71
C ARG A 369 40.05 -2.15 7.10
N ARG A 370 40.06 -2.25 5.77
CA ARG A 370 41.02 -3.05 5.00
C ARG A 370 42.41 -2.40 5.03
N SER A 371 43.45 -3.22 4.94
CA SER A 371 44.84 -2.73 4.87
C SER A 371 45.12 -1.87 3.64
N GLU A 372 44.35 -2.10 2.57
CA GLU A 372 44.43 -1.42 1.28
C GLU A 372 43.70 -0.06 1.28
N GLY A 373 43.01 0.27 2.37
CA GLY A 373 42.14 1.44 2.49
C GLY A 373 40.69 1.18 2.03
N PRO A 374 39.83 2.22 2.07
CA PRO A 374 38.44 2.15 1.61
C PRO A 374 38.31 1.55 0.20
N TYR A 375 37.18 0.90 -0.09
CA TYR A 375 36.89 0.49 -1.45
C TYR A 375 36.98 1.72 -2.37
N GLN A 376 37.89 1.66 -3.33
CA GLN A 376 38.00 2.70 -4.34
C GLN A 376 36.77 2.61 -5.23
N LEU A 377 36.13 3.76 -5.45
CA LEU A 377 35.09 3.86 -6.46
C LEU A 377 35.72 3.45 -7.79
N VAL A 378 35.13 2.45 -8.43
CA VAL A 378 35.53 2.05 -9.77
C VAL A 378 35.18 3.22 -10.69
N GLU A 379 36.17 3.72 -11.42
CA GLU A 379 35.93 4.75 -12.42
C GLU A 379 34.86 4.24 -13.37
N MET A 380 33.74 4.95 -13.41
CA MET A 380 32.63 4.57 -14.28
C MET A 380 33.12 4.63 -15.72
N ASN A 381 32.81 3.60 -16.51
CA ASN A 381 33.20 3.54 -17.91
C ASN A 381 32.89 4.90 -18.59
N PRO A 382 33.87 5.56 -19.25
CA PRO A 382 33.65 6.87 -19.87
C PRO A 382 32.45 6.90 -20.83
N GLN A 383 32.10 5.77 -21.46
CA GLN A 383 30.90 5.64 -22.29
C GLN A 383 29.61 5.72 -21.47
N GLU A 384 29.61 5.15 -20.26
CA GLU A 384 28.50 5.18 -19.32
C GLU A 384 28.35 6.58 -18.70
N VAL A 385 29.45 7.23 -18.34
CA VAL A 385 29.44 8.64 -17.93
C VAL A 385 28.87 9.50 -19.05
N LYS A 386 29.39 9.35 -20.27
CA LYS A 386 28.86 10.04 -21.45
C LYS A 386 27.37 9.75 -21.62
N ARG A 387 26.90 8.52 -21.39
CA ARG A 387 25.47 8.14 -21.45
C ARG A 387 24.63 8.90 -20.41
N LEU A 388 25.07 8.96 -19.16
CA LEU A 388 24.36 9.67 -18.07
C LEU A 388 24.30 11.19 -18.30
N PHE A 389 25.34 11.77 -18.89
CA PHE A 389 25.38 13.20 -19.26
C PHE A 389 24.84 13.49 -20.66
N THR A 390 24.50 12.47 -21.45
CA THR A 390 23.86 12.68 -22.74
C THR A 390 22.48 13.26 -22.45
N PRO A 391 22.12 14.42 -23.05
CA PRO A 391 20.77 14.94 -22.94
C PRO A 391 19.78 13.82 -23.24
N SER A 392 18.74 13.68 -22.42
CA SER A 392 17.70 12.67 -22.64
C SER A 392 17.32 12.69 -24.11
N GLN A 393 17.52 11.57 -24.81
CA GLN A 393 17.21 11.50 -26.22
C GLN A 393 15.75 11.90 -26.40
N ASN A 394 15.48 12.74 -27.40
CA ASN A 394 14.10 13.05 -27.74
C ASN A 394 13.37 11.72 -27.98
N ILE A 395 12.32 11.48 -27.20
CA ILE A 395 11.47 10.30 -27.37
C ILE A 395 11.01 10.30 -28.82
N ARG A 396 11.31 9.23 -29.56
CA ARG A 396 10.92 9.14 -30.97
C ARG A 396 9.41 9.23 -31.02
N ARG A 397 8.85 9.94 -32.01
CA ARG A 397 7.39 10.11 -32.13
C ARG A 397 6.63 8.79 -32.21
N LYS A 398 7.26 7.72 -32.68
CA LYS A 398 6.64 6.39 -32.66
C LYS A 398 6.57 5.78 -31.26
N ASP A 399 7.52 6.08 -30.38
CA ASP A 399 7.58 5.56 -29.01
C ASP A 399 6.59 6.29 -28.07
N THR A 400 6.07 7.44 -28.49
CA THR A 400 4.99 8.13 -27.76
C THR A 400 3.64 7.45 -27.98
N ILE A 401 3.50 6.56 -28.97
CA ILE A 401 2.28 5.78 -29.19
C ILE A 401 2.41 4.46 -28.42
N HIS A 402 1.54 4.27 -27.43
CA HIS A 402 1.51 3.05 -26.64
C HIS A 402 0.77 1.92 -27.38
N ASP A 403 -0.42 2.23 -27.92
CA ASP A 403 -1.24 1.25 -28.63
C ASP A 403 -2.19 1.94 -29.63
N MET A 404 -2.59 1.18 -30.66
CA MET A 404 -3.63 1.53 -31.60
C MET A 404 -4.61 0.36 -31.72
N SER A 405 -5.81 0.58 -31.21
CA SER A 405 -6.90 -0.38 -31.13
C SER A 405 -8.08 0.06 -32.00
N ILE A 406 -8.80 -0.89 -32.61
CA ILE A 406 -9.90 -0.61 -33.53
C ILE A 406 -11.12 -1.45 -33.13
N GLY A 407 -12.30 -0.83 -33.09
CA GLY A 407 -13.56 -1.47 -32.71
C GLY A 407 -14.75 -0.55 -33.03
N THR A 408 -15.88 -0.72 -32.35
CA THR A 408 -17.10 0.05 -32.64
C THR A 408 -17.78 0.69 -31.43
N VAL A 409 -17.44 0.24 -30.22
CA VAL A 409 -18.05 0.66 -28.97
C VAL A 409 -16.96 1.17 -28.03
N VAL A 410 -17.17 2.40 -27.53
CA VAL A 410 -16.34 2.99 -26.48
C VAL A 410 -17.14 3.01 -25.18
N VAL A 411 -16.58 2.41 -24.13
CA VAL A 411 -17.13 2.42 -22.77
C VAL A 411 -16.08 3.03 -21.85
N ALA A 412 -16.46 4.05 -21.08
CA ALA A 412 -15.56 4.75 -20.17
C ALA A 412 -14.24 5.21 -20.85
N GLN A 413 -14.36 5.74 -22.07
CA GLN A 413 -13.23 6.18 -22.91
C GLN A 413 -12.25 5.06 -23.33
N TYR A 414 -12.63 3.79 -23.18
CA TYR A 414 -11.89 2.64 -23.70
C TYR A 414 -12.70 1.90 -24.73
N LEU A 415 -12.02 1.42 -25.77
CA LEU A 415 -12.61 0.52 -26.75
C LEU A 415 -12.96 -0.83 -26.08
N ALA A 416 -14.24 -1.19 -26.09
CA ALA A 416 -14.75 -2.38 -25.40
C ALA A 416 -14.81 -3.63 -26.29
N ASP A 417 -14.77 -3.44 -27.61
CA ASP A 417 -14.93 -4.48 -28.63
C ASP A 417 -13.80 -4.43 -29.67
N PRO A 418 -12.53 -4.66 -29.28
CA PRO A 418 -11.45 -4.70 -30.24
C PRO A 418 -11.72 -5.79 -31.30
N ARG A 419 -11.84 -5.38 -32.56
CA ARG A 419 -12.07 -6.29 -33.69
C ARG A 419 -11.37 -5.81 -34.96
N THR A 420 -11.04 -6.77 -35.82
CA THR A 420 -10.36 -6.52 -37.09
C THR A 420 -11.29 -6.65 -38.29
N THR A 421 -12.55 -7.06 -38.07
CA THR A 421 -13.51 -7.29 -39.15
C THR A 421 -14.77 -6.46 -38.91
N PHE A 422 -15.19 -5.74 -39.95
CA PHE A 422 -16.31 -4.81 -39.93
C PHE A 422 -17.21 -5.06 -41.13
N GLN A 423 -18.50 -4.76 -41.00
CA GLN A 423 -19.45 -4.79 -42.11
C GLN A 423 -19.60 -3.39 -42.73
N GLN A 424 -19.87 -3.33 -44.03
CA GLN A 424 -20.34 -2.08 -44.64
C GLN A 424 -21.60 -1.58 -43.90
N GLY A 425 -21.64 -0.27 -43.65
CA GLY A 425 -22.64 0.42 -42.84
C GLY A 425 -22.26 0.55 -41.36
N GLU A 426 -21.21 -0.11 -40.88
CA GLU A 426 -20.78 0.01 -39.48
C GLU A 426 -19.97 1.29 -39.22
N LYS A 427 -20.06 1.78 -37.98
CA LYS A 427 -19.18 2.82 -37.44
C LYS A 427 -17.93 2.17 -36.88
N VAL A 428 -16.76 2.56 -37.40
CA VAL A 428 -15.45 2.15 -36.88
C VAL A 428 -14.89 3.26 -35.99
N ILE A 429 -14.33 2.87 -34.86
CA ILE A 429 -13.61 3.74 -33.94
C ILE A 429 -12.18 3.26 -33.84
N VAL A 430 -11.24 4.14 -34.17
CA VAL A 430 -9.81 3.93 -33.96
C VAL A 430 -9.40 4.69 -32.70
N GLN A 431 -8.97 3.97 -31.67
CA GLN A 431 -8.42 4.55 -30.46
C GLN A 431 -6.89 4.48 -30.50
N VAL A 432 -6.26 5.62 -30.27
CA VAL A 432 -4.80 5.74 -30.14
C VAL A 432 -4.50 6.09 -28.69
N LYS A 433 -3.65 5.32 -28.03
CA LYS A 433 -3.17 5.55 -26.67
C LYS A 433 -1.75 6.08 -26.70
N PHE A 434 -1.44 7.03 -25.82
CA PHE A 434 -0.13 7.67 -25.73
C PHE A 434 0.60 7.30 -24.44
N SER A 435 1.93 7.27 -24.51
CA SER A 435 2.82 7.15 -23.35
C SER A 435 3.25 8.55 -22.90
N PRO A 436 2.78 9.07 -21.75
CA PRO A 436 3.25 10.35 -21.24
C PRO A 436 4.67 10.23 -20.67
N PRO A 437 5.48 11.30 -20.70
CA PRO A 437 5.18 12.58 -21.34
C PRO A 437 5.34 12.50 -22.87
N HIS A 438 4.45 13.17 -23.61
CA HIS A 438 4.60 13.39 -25.06
C HIS A 438 4.30 14.87 -25.39
N PRO A 439 4.89 15.46 -26.44
CA PRO A 439 4.58 16.83 -26.84
C PRO A 439 3.16 16.94 -27.42
N ASP A 440 2.68 18.17 -27.56
CA ASP A 440 1.51 18.45 -28.38
C ASP A 440 1.80 18.02 -29.82
N MET A 441 0.98 17.14 -30.38
CA MET A 441 1.25 16.50 -31.66
C MET A 441 0.02 16.47 -32.56
N ALA A 442 0.19 16.91 -33.81
CA ALA A 442 -0.80 16.68 -34.85
C ALA A 442 -0.68 15.21 -35.30
N ILE A 443 -1.77 14.46 -35.12
CA ILE A 443 -1.86 13.05 -35.45
C ILE A 443 -2.93 12.87 -36.53
N GLU A 444 -2.52 12.28 -37.64
CA GLU A 444 -3.38 11.89 -38.74
C GLU A 444 -3.65 10.39 -38.64
N CYS A 445 -4.91 10.00 -38.75
CA CYS A 445 -5.31 8.63 -38.99
C CYS A 445 -5.86 8.59 -40.41
N ASP A 446 -5.16 7.90 -41.30
CA ASP A 446 -5.55 7.73 -42.70
C ASP A 446 -6.08 6.30 -42.88
N LEU A 447 -7.14 6.12 -43.67
CA LEU A 447 -7.64 4.82 -44.12
C LEU A 447 -7.15 4.57 -45.56
N TYR A 448 -6.42 3.47 -45.76
CA TYR A 448 -5.93 3.02 -47.06
C TYR A 448 -6.58 1.71 -47.47
N ASP A 449 -6.80 1.52 -48.76
CA ASP A 449 -7.23 0.23 -49.32
C ASP A 449 -6.05 -0.75 -49.52
N SER A 450 -6.35 -1.94 -50.05
CA SER A 450 -5.36 -2.98 -50.33
C SER A 450 -4.31 -2.60 -51.40
N GLN A 451 -4.60 -1.57 -52.20
CA GLN A 451 -3.72 -1.02 -53.23
C GLN A 451 -2.93 0.21 -52.71
N HIS A 452 -2.96 0.46 -51.40
CA HIS A 452 -2.34 1.62 -50.76
C HIS A 452 -2.83 2.97 -51.30
N ARG A 453 -4.07 3.06 -51.78
CA ARG A 453 -4.72 4.33 -52.12
C ARG A 453 -5.39 4.91 -50.87
N LEU A 454 -5.24 6.21 -50.68
CA LEU A 454 -5.89 6.93 -49.58
C LEU A 454 -7.40 7.01 -49.83
N VAL A 455 -8.18 6.42 -48.95
CA VAL A 455 -9.65 6.42 -49.01
C VAL A 455 -10.22 7.57 -48.19
N ARG A 456 -9.72 7.74 -46.96
CA ARG A 456 -10.20 8.79 -46.04
C ARG A 456 -9.06 9.27 -45.15
N ARG A 457 -9.07 10.56 -44.81
CA ARG A 457 -8.13 11.18 -43.87
C ARG A 457 -8.89 11.82 -42.72
N ASN A 458 -8.40 11.64 -41.50
CA ASN A 458 -8.88 12.35 -40.32
C ASN A 458 -7.66 12.81 -39.48
N SER A 459 -7.70 14.01 -38.91
CA SER A 459 -6.59 14.59 -38.17
C SER A 459 -7.08 15.23 -36.88
N GLN A 460 -6.34 15.03 -35.79
CA GLN A 460 -6.58 15.65 -34.50
C GLN A 460 -5.27 16.08 -33.86
N VAL A 461 -5.32 17.04 -32.93
CA VAL A 461 -4.18 17.40 -32.10
C VAL A 461 -4.30 16.63 -30.78
N ALA A 462 -3.31 15.80 -30.46
CA ALA A 462 -3.17 15.22 -29.13
C ALA A 462 -2.39 16.20 -28.25
N GLU A 463 -3.08 16.80 -27.29
CA GLU A 463 -2.46 17.66 -26.29
C GLU A 463 -1.54 16.84 -25.38
N ARG A 464 -0.49 17.44 -24.83
CA ARG A 464 0.50 16.83 -23.93
C ARG A 464 -0.07 16.09 -22.73
N GLY A 465 -1.26 16.48 -22.26
CA GLY A 465 -1.97 15.82 -21.16
C GLY A 465 -2.90 14.70 -21.61
N SER A 466 -3.12 14.52 -22.91
CA SER A 466 -4.08 13.56 -23.47
C SER A 466 -3.45 12.17 -23.57
N THR A 467 -3.90 11.24 -22.75
CA THR A 467 -3.43 9.85 -22.78
C THR A 467 -4.03 9.04 -23.93
N ARG A 468 -5.05 9.57 -24.62
CA ARG A 468 -5.74 8.90 -25.72
C ARG A 468 -6.52 9.87 -26.61
N ILE A 469 -6.73 9.48 -27.86
CA ILE A 469 -7.67 10.12 -28.81
C ILE A 469 -8.49 9.07 -29.56
N HIS A 470 -9.63 9.48 -30.10
CA HIS A 470 -10.54 8.62 -30.85
C HIS A 470 -10.86 9.20 -32.23
N TYR A 471 -10.74 8.39 -33.27
CA TYR A 471 -11.18 8.72 -34.62
C TYR A 471 -12.41 7.89 -34.98
N GLY A 472 -13.47 8.55 -35.44
CA GLY A 472 -14.66 7.88 -35.96
C GLY A 472 -14.66 7.82 -37.49
N TYR A 473 -14.98 6.65 -38.05
CA TYR A 473 -15.20 6.42 -39.47
C TYR A 473 -16.56 5.76 -39.65
N TYR A 474 -17.28 6.15 -40.70
CA TYR A 474 -18.48 5.44 -41.11
C TYR A 474 -18.18 4.71 -42.42
N LEU A 475 -18.34 3.39 -42.43
CA LEU A 475 -18.04 2.54 -43.59
C LEU A 475 -19.22 2.51 -44.57
N ASP A 476 -19.53 3.65 -45.19
CA ASP A 476 -20.64 3.73 -46.14
C ASP A 476 -20.44 2.83 -47.38
N GLY A 477 -21.48 2.77 -48.24
CA GLY A 477 -21.47 1.92 -49.44
C GLY A 477 -20.43 2.30 -50.50
N SER A 478 -19.70 3.42 -50.34
CA SER A 478 -18.60 3.78 -51.24
C SER A 478 -17.31 3.01 -50.93
N ILE A 479 -17.20 2.41 -49.74
CA ILE A 479 -16.04 1.62 -49.31
C ILE A 479 -16.33 0.15 -49.63
N GLU A 480 -15.78 -0.35 -50.73
CA GLU A 480 -15.98 -1.73 -51.19
C GLU A 480 -15.50 -2.77 -50.16
N PRO A 481 -16.09 -3.97 -50.10
CA PRO A 481 -15.60 -5.03 -49.24
C PRO A 481 -14.17 -5.43 -49.63
N GLY A 482 -13.28 -5.60 -48.65
CA GLY A 482 -11.88 -5.92 -48.88
C GLY A 482 -10.98 -5.67 -47.67
N ASP A 483 -9.68 -5.77 -47.90
CA ASP A 483 -8.66 -5.46 -46.89
C ASP A 483 -8.32 -3.97 -46.90
N TYR A 484 -8.26 -3.38 -45.71
CA TYR A 484 -7.90 -1.98 -45.50
C TYR A 484 -6.87 -1.82 -44.39
N TYR A 485 -6.20 -0.67 -44.36
CA TYR A 485 -5.19 -0.33 -43.37
C TYR A 485 -5.50 1.04 -42.79
N PHE A 486 -5.62 1.11 -41.46
CA PHE A 486 -5.47 2.39 -40.79
C PHE A 486 -3.99 2.67 -40.58
N ILE A 487 -3.53 3.84 -41.03
CA ILE A 487 -2.16 4.29 -40.91
C ILE A 487 -2.15 5.56 -40.07
N LEU A 488 -1.45 5.51 -38.94
CA LEU A 488 -1.24 6.65 -38.06
C LEU A 488 0.01 7.41 -38.50
N LYS A 489 -0.10 8.73 -38.65
CA LYS A 489 1.02 9.59 -39.06
C LYS A 489 1.15 10.83 -38.18
N SER A 490 2.37 11.35 -38.10
CA SER A 490 2.64 12.67 -37.51
C SER A 490 3.71 13.42 -38.30
N ALA A 491 3.37 14.62 -38.78
CA ALA A 491 4.18 15.41 -39.71
C ALA A 491 4.70 14.58 -40.90
N GLY A 492 3.81 13.80 -41.52
CA GLY A 492 4.12 12.97 -42.68
C GLY A 492 4.85 11.65 -42.39
N GLU A 493 5.39 11.44 -41.18
CA GLU A 493 6.00 10.17 -40.79
C GLU A 493 4.94 9.17 -40.35
N GLN A 494 4.98 7.95 -40.89
CA GLN A 494 4.13 6.84 -40.44
C GLN A 494 4.62 6.32 -39.09
N LEU A 495 3.77 6.42 -38.08
CA LEU A 495 4.06 5.97 -36.71
C LEU A 495 3.61 4.53 -36.48
N HIS A 496 2.42 4.16 -36.95
CA HIS A 496 1.82 2.85 -36.71
C HIS A 496 0.86 2.45 -37.84
N SER A 497 0.58 1.15 -37.99
CA SER A 497 -0.42 0.65 -38.93
C SER A 497 -1.17 -0.56 -38.36
N ARG A 498 -2.47 -0.64 -38.68
CA ARG A 498 -3.34 -1.76 -38.34
C ARG A 498 -4.19 -2.16 -39.53
N LYS A 499 -4.17 -3.44 -39.88
CA LYS A 499 -5.01 -4.04 -40.92
C LYS A 499 -6.41 -4.32 -40.38
N ILE A 500 -7.43 -4.09 -41.19
CA ILE A 500 -8.81 -4.52 -40.97
C ILE A 500 -9.38 -5.16 -42.25
N ALA A 501 -10.45 -5.92 -42.10
CA ALA A 501 -11.23 -6.46 -43.20
C ALA A 501 -12.64 -5.87 -43.16
N ILE A 502 -13.14 -5.43 -44.31
CA ILE A 502 -14.50 -4.96 -44.49
C ILE A 502 -15.25 -6.01 -45.30
N THR A 503 -16.30 -6.59 -44.72
CA THR A 503 -17.18 -7.56 -45.38
C THR A 503 -18.42 -6.87 -45.94
N ALA A 504 -18.99 -7.42 -47.01
CA ALA A 504 -20.26 -6.96 -47.54
C ALA A 504 -21.32 -6.98 -46.42
N GLY A 505 -21.91 -5.81 -46.14
CA GLY A 505 -23.05 -5.73 -45.24
C GLY A 505 -24.30 -6.17 -45.98
N ASN A 506 -25.26 -6.76 -45.27
CA ASN A 506 -26.64 -6.76 -45.76
C ASN A 506 -27.12 -5.31 -45.71
N VAL A 507 -26.84 -4.54 -46.77
CA VAL A 507 -27.33 -3.18 -46.94
C VAL A 507 -28.84 -3.27 -47.15
N HIS A 508 -29.58 -3.51 -46.07
CA HIS A 508 -30.95 -3.08 -46.01
C HIS A 508 -30.88 -1.56 -46.02
N SER A 509 -31.21 -0.97 -47.17
CA SER A 509 -31.31 0.47 -47.37
C SER A 509 -31.89 1.11 -46.10
N PRO A 510 -31.26 2.16 -45.55
CA PRO A 510 -31.73 2.77 -44.33
C PRO A 510 -33.21 3.13 -44.50
N VAL A 511 -34.06 2.58 -43.62
CA VAL A 511 -35.45 3.04 -43.50
C VAL A 511 -35.33 4.50 -43.08
N ALA A 512 -35.66 5.40 -44.00
CA ALA A 512 -35.66 6.82 -43.74
C ALA A 512 -36.59 7.10 -42.54
N ASN A 513 -36.01 7.60 -41.44
CA ASN A 513 -36.73 8.17 -40.31
C ASN A 513 -36.46 9.67 -40.27
#